data_AF-A0A923V1I3-F1
#
_entry.id   AF-A0A923V1I3-F1
#
_cell.length_a   1.000
_cell.length_b   1.000
_cell.length_c   1.000
_cell.angle_alpha   90.00
_cell.angle_beta   90.00
_cell.angle_gamma   90.00
#
_symmetry.space_group_name_H-M   'P 1'
#
loop_
_entity.id
_entity.type
_entity.pdbx_description
1 polymer ?
#
loop_
_entity_poly.entity_id
_entity_poly.type
_entity_poly.pdbx_seq_one_letter_code
_entity_poly.pdbx_strand_id
1 'polypeptide(L)'
;MNLSSLKYELVLNLKNIPGPTVSKKIVVIECDDYGSIRMPSVDILHQLQAGGIPVDASRYNLLDTLEDKDDLEQLFETLSSIKDHNGNAAVIS
;
A
#
# COMPACT_ATOMS: atom_id res chain seq x y z
N MET A 1 2.45 31.54 10.17
CA MET A 1 3.59 30.61 10.31
C MET A 1 4.58 31.18 11.31
N ASN A 2 5.10 30.37 12.22
CA ASN A 2 6.18 30.75 13.12
C ASN A 2 7.53 30.71 12.35
N LEU A 3 8.49 31.56 12.72
CA LEU A 3 9.85 31.55 12.18
C LEU A 3 10.52 30.17 12.28
N SER A 4 10.25 29.42 13.34
CA SER A 4 10.72 28.04 13.50
C SER A 4 10.16 27.11 12.42
N SER A 5 8.85 27.16 12.18
CA SER A 5 8.20 26.38 11.11
C SER A 5 8.72 26.77 9.73
N LEU A 6 8.95 28.06 9.47
CA LEU A 6 9.50 28.51 8.19
C LEU A 6 10.92 27.98 7.95
N LYS A 7 11.78 28.01 8.99
CA LYS A 7 13.14 27.47 8.90
C LYS A 7 13.13 25.96 8.66
N TYR A 8 12.23 25.24 9.32
CA TYR A 8 12.06 23.79 9.15
C TYR A 8 11.66 23.44 7.71
N GLU A 9 10.65 24.11 7.17
CA GLU A 9 10.21 23.95 5.78
C GLU A 9 11.35 24.25 4.78
N LEU A 10 12.11 25.33 5.02
CA LEU A 10 13.25 25.69 4.17
C LEU A 10 14.31 24.59 4.14
N VAL A 11 14.66 24.02 5.29
CA VAL A 11 15.64 22.92 5.37
C VAL A 11 15.13 21.66 4.66
N LEU A 12 13.85 21.31 4.84
CA LEU A 12 13.25 20.17 4.15
C LEU A 12 13.28 20.33 2.62
N ASN A 13 12.91 21.52 2.12
CA ASN A 13 12.93 21.80 0.69
C ASN A 13 14.36 21.83 0.12
N LEU A 14 15.32 22.46 0.82
CA LEU A 14 16.73 22.47 0.41
C LEU A 14 17.32 21.06 0.34
N LYS A 15 16.99 20.17 1.28
CA LYS A 15 17.40 18.75 1.27
C LYS A 15 16.97 18.02 0.00
N ASN A 16 15.83 18.39 -0.57
CA ASN A 16 15.25 17.71 -1.72
C ASN A 16 15.74 18.27 -3.08
N ILE A 17 16.46 19.41 -3.11
CA ILE A 17 16.98 20.02 -4.35
C ILE A 17 17.91 19.10 -5.15
N PRO A 18 18.83 18.33 -4.55
CA PRO A 18 19.67 17.40 -5.31
C PRO A 18 18.90 16.21 -5.90
N GLY A 19 17.65 16.00 -5.48
CA GLY A 19 16.83 14.88 -5.91
C GLY A 19 16.24 15.05 -7.32
N PRO A 20 15.79 13.96 -7.95
CA PRO A 20 15.13 14.03 -9.24
C PRO A 20 13.84 14.85 -9.13
N THR A 21 13.63 15.76 -10.09
CA THR A 21 12.38 16.51 -10.22
C THR A 21 11.50 15.87 -11.30
N VAL A 22 10.20 15.84 -11.05
CA VAL A 22 9.22 15.29 -12.00
C VAL A 22 8.41 16.45 -12.58
N SER A 23 8.58 16.73 -13.87
CA SER A 23 7.82 17.79 -14.56
C SER A 23 6.38 17.38 -14.89
N LYS A 24 6.08 16.08 -14.80
CA LYS A 24 4.77 15.49 -15.08
C LYS A 24 3.92 15.44 -13.80
N LYS A 25 2.60 15.58 -13.94
CA LYS A 25 1.67 15.28 -12.85
C LYS A 25 1.65 13.76 -12.65
N ILE A 26 1.94 13.30 -11.44
CA ILE A 26 1.92 11.89 -11.06
C ILE A 26 0.84 11.65 -10.02
N VAL A 27 0.18 10.50 -10.10
CA VAL A 27 -0.66 9.95 -9.02
C VAL A 27 0.11 8.78 -8.44
N VAL A 28 0.42 8.86 -7.15
CA VAL A 28 1.12 7.79 -6.42
C VAL A 28 0.09 7.07 -5.57
N ILE A 29 0.05 5.75 -5.68
CA ILE A 29 -0.71 4.85 -4.80
C ILE A 29 0.34 4.10 -3.98
N GLU A 30 0.31 4.28 -2.67
CA GLU A 30 1.25 3.68 -1.72
C GLU A 30 0.49 2.74 -0.78
N CYS A 31 1.08 1.58 -0.46
CA CYS A 31 0.56 0.62 0.49
C CYS A 31 1.72 0.12 1.38
N ASP A 32 1.71 0.49 2.67
CA ASP A 32 2.81 0.25 3.63
C ASP A 32 2.74 -1.15 4.30
N ASP A 33 1.56 -1.77 4.32
CA ASP A 33 1.27 -2.99 5.10
C ASP A 33 1.12 -4.27 4.24
N TYR A 34 1.80 -4.36 3.09
CA TYR A 34 1.74 -5.57 2.26
C TYR A 34 2.39 -6.78 2.97
N GLY A 35 1.71 -7.92 2.98
CA GLY A 35 2.26 -9.19 3.46
C GLY A 35 2.09 -9.49 4.96
N SER A 36 1.25 -8.74 5.67
CA SER A 36 0.83 -9.08 7.03
C SER A 36 0.00 -10.37 7.04
N ILE A 37 0.34 -11.32 7.93
CA ILE A 37 -0.54 -12.45 8.27
C ILE A 37 -0.92 -12.32 9.75
N ARG A 38 -2.18 -11.98 10.01
CA ARG A 38 -2.69 -11.81 11.38
C ARG A 38 -3.34 -13.05 11.95
N MET A 39 -3.86 -13.92 11.08
CA MET A 39 -4.48 -15.18 11.46
C MET A 39 -3.74 -16.34 10.78
N PRO A 40 -3.13 -17.28 11.52
CA PRO A 40 -2.28 -18.30 10.91
C PRO A 40 -3.04 -19.34 10.08
N SER A 41 -4.29 -19.64 10.45
CA SER A 41 -5.16 -20.54 9.70
C SER A 41 -6.63 -20.39 10.10
N VAL A 42 -7.52 -20.89 9.24
CA VAL A 42 -8.96 -20.98 9.52
C VAL A 42 -9.25 -21.89 10.72
N ASP A 43 -8.47 -22.95 10.90
CA ASP A 43 -8.64 -23.86 12.06
C ASP A 43 -8.35 -23.15 13.38
N ILE A 44 -7.29 -22.34 13.45
CA ILE A 44 -6.95 -21.55 14.63
C ILE A 44 -8.02 -20.48 14.87
N LEU A 45 -8.51 -19.83 13.81
CA LEU A 45 -9.61 -18.88 13.90
C LEU A 45 -10.84 -19.50 14.57
N HIS A 46 -11.26 -20.68 14.13
CA HIS A 46 -12.41 -21.39 14.71
C HIS A 46 -12.17 -21.80 16.16
N GLN A 47 -10.96 -22.26 16.51
CA GLN A 47 -10.60 -22.59 17.89
C GLN A 47 -10.69 -21.37 18.81
N LEU A 48 -10.20 -20.22 18.37
CA LEU A 48 -10.25 -18.97 19.13
C LEU A 48 -11.69 -18.46 19.29
N GLN A 49 -12.51 -18.55 18.24
CA GLN A 49 -13.94 -18.22 18.31
C GLN A 49 -14.69 -19.14 19.28
N ALA A 50 -14.45 -20.46 19.21
CA ALA A 50 -15.06 -21.42 20.12
C ALA A 50 -14.65 -21.18 21.59
N GLY A 51 -13.44 -20.62 21.81
CA GLY A 51 -12.96 -20.16 23.09
C GLY A 51 -13.54 -18.81 23.56
N GLY A 52 -14.44 -18.20 22.79
CA GLY A 52 -15.08 -16.92 23.12
C GLY A 52 -14.23 -15.68 22.83
N ILE A 53 -13.13 -15.81 22.08
CA ILE A 53 -12.32 -14.67 21.65
C ILE A 53 -12.94 -14.08 20.37
N PRO A 54 -13.26 -12.78 20.33
CA PRO A 54 -13.96 -12.14 19.21
C PRO A 54 -13.00 -11.84 18.05
N VAL A 55 -12.35 -12.87 17.51
CA VAL A 55 -11.38 -12.72 16.41
C VAL A 55 -12.03 -12.29 15.10
N ASP A 56 -13.33 -12.52 14.93
CA ASP A 56 -14.14 -12.13 13.78
C ASP A 56 -14.60 -10.66 13.77
N ALA A 57 -14.40 -9.93 14.86
CA ALA A 57 -14.68 -8.50 14.92
C ALA A 57 -13.73 -7.66 14.04
N SER A 58 -12.59 -8.22 13.64
CA SER A 58 -11.59 -7.56 12.81
C SER A 58 -11.51 -8.19 11.42
N ARG A 59 -11.78 -7.40 10.37
CA ARG A 59 -11.65 -7.84 8.97
C ARG A 59 -10.25 -8.34 8.64
N TYR A 60 -9.23 -7.77 9.27
CA TYR A 60 -7.85 -8.18 9.07
C TYR A 60 -7.59 -9.62 9.54
N ASN A 61 -8.25 -10.08 10.60
CA ASN A 61 -8.12 -11.48 11.02
C ASN A 61 -8.83 -12.45 10.07
N LEU A 62 -9.78 -11.96 9.29
CA LEU A 62 -10.57 -12.76 8.37
C LEU A 62 -9.96 -12.81 6.97
N LEU A 63 -9.26 -11.75 6.56
CA LEU A 63 -8.89 -11.49 5.16
C LEU A 63 -7.39 -11.25 4.95
N ASP A 64 -6.60 -10.94 5.99
CA ASP A 64 -5.16 -10.74 5.80
C ASP A 64 -4.47 -12.08 5.51
N THR A 65 -3.97 -12.20 4.29
CA THR A 65 -3.16 -13.32 3.81
C THR A 65 -2.11 -12.79 2.83
N LEU A 66 -1.12 -13.61 2.52
CA LEU A 66 -0.22 -13.35 1.40
C LEU A 66 -1.00 -13.41 0.10
N GLU A 67 -0.63 -12.54 -0.83
CA GLU A 67 -1.10 -12.59 -2.21
C GLU A 67 -0.73 -13.93 -2.86
N ASP A 68 -1.62 -14.42 -3.72
CA ASP A 68 -1.35 -15.58 -4.54
C ASP A 68 -1.03 -15.19 -6.00
N LYS A 69 -0.85 -16.23 -6.83
CA LYS A 69 -0.55 -16.06 -8.25
C LYS A 69 -1.66 -15.30 -8.98
N ASP A 70 -2.92 -15.62 -8.68
CA ASP A 70 -4.08 -15.10 -9.40
C ASP A 70 -4.34 -13.64 -8.99
N ASP A 71 -4.05 -13.27 -7.73
CA ASP A 71 -4.06 -11.88 -7.26
C ASP A 71 -3.07 -11.02 -8.06
N LEU A 72 -1.82 -11.50 -8.20
CA LEU A 72 -0.77 -10.81 -8.94
C LEU A 72 -1.08 -10.73 -10.44
N GLU A 73 -1.61 -11.80 -11.04
CA GLU A 73 -2.01 -11.80 -12.44
C GLU A 73 -3.11 -10.77 -12.71
N GLN A 74 -4.15 -10.71 -11.88
CA GLN A 74 -5.21 -9.71 -12.01
C GLN A 74 -4.69 -8.27 -11.85
N LEU A 75 -3.77 -8.05 -10.91
CA LEU A 75 -3.13 -6.75 -10.73
C LEU A 75 -2.38 -6.33 -12.00
N PHE A 76 -1.51 -7.19 -12.53
CA PHE A 76 -0.71 -6.87 -13.71
C PHE A 76 -1.55 -6.74 -14.99
N GLU A 77 -2.61 -7.54 -15.14
CA GLU A 77 -3.58 -7.41 -16.23
C GLU A 77 -4.30 -6.06 -16.16
N THR A 78 -4.78 -5.68 -14.97
CA THR A 78 -5.46 -4.40 -14.76
C THR A 78 -4.55 -3.22 -15.08
N LEU A 79 -3.32 -3.22 -14.55
CA LEU A 79 -2.33 -2.17 -14.82
C LEU A 79 -1.96 -2.09 -16.30
N SER A 80 -1.86 -3.24 -16.97
CA SER A 80 -1.54 -3.32 -18.39
C SER A 80 -2.69 -2.90 -19.30
N SER A 81 -3.94 -3.00 -18.85
CA SER A 81 -5.15 -2.70 -19.63
C SER A 81 -5.32 -1.20 -19.94
N ILE A 82 -4.76 -0.33 -19.09
CA ILE A 82 -4.82 1.12 -19.26
C ILE A 82 -3.50 1.63 -19.82
N LYS A 83 -3.56 2.37 -20.94
CA LYS A 83 -2.39 2.98 -21.58
C LYS A 83 -2.47 4.51 -21.58
N ASP A 84 -1.33 5.16 -21.41
CA ASP A 84 -1.21 6.61 -21.63
C ASP A 84 -1.20 6.96 -23.13
N HIS A 85 -1.09 8.26 -23.45
CA HIS A 85 -1.04 8.76 -24.84
C HIS A 85 0.19 8.28 -25.64
N ASN A 86 1.20 7.71 -24.99
CA ASN A 86 2.39 7.15 -25.61
C ASN A 86 2.35 5.60 -25.64
N GLY A 87 1.27 4.98 -25.17
CA GLY A 87 1.12 3.53 -25.12
C GLY A 87 1.73 2.85 -23.88
N ASN A 88 2.16 3.60 -22.86
CA ASN A 88 2.74 3.04 -21.65
C ASN A 88 1.65 2.56 -20.67
N ALA A 89 1.87 1.40 -20.03
CA ALA A 89 0.98 0.86 -18.99
C ALA A 89 1.03 1.69 -17.70
N ALA A 90 0.01 1.54 -16.85
CA ALA A 90 0.09 1.97 -15.46
C ALA A 90 1.14 1.15 -14.69
N VAL A 91 1.78 1.76 -13.69
CA VAL A 91 2.84 1.13 -12.88
C VAL A 91 2.57 1.39 -11.41
N ILE A 92 2.72 0.36 -10.58
CA ILE A 92 2.76 0.42 -9.12
C ILE A 92 4.15 -0.06 -8.67
N SER A 93 4.75 0.57 -7.66
CA SER A 93 6.07 0.23 -7.14
C SER A 93 6.00 -0.18 -5.68
#